data_AF-A0A4R6PZ62-F1
#
_entry.id   AF-A0A4R6PZ62-F1
#
_cell.length_a   1.000
_cell.length_b   1.000
_cell.length_c   1.000
_cell.angle_alpha   90.00
_cell.angle_beta   90.00
_cell.angle_gamma   90.00
#
_symmetry.space_group_name_H-M   'P 1'
#
loop_
_entity.id
_entity.type
_entity.pdbx_description
1 polymer ?
#
loop_
_entity_poly.entity_id
_entity_poly.type
_entity_poly.pdbx_seq_one_letter_code
_entity_poly.pdbx_strand_id
1 'polypeptide(L)'
;MRIITKRIKQCAVIIMSIAIVIAMSFTMTQSNIYAASRKAPATKITSTKVYNGYQAKVTWKKVKKASSYTVAYTDGRTKKTKTKKVKSNKCIVTCGFNNTCKIKVKVNKKGYRSSSYSKAKTVKTGEDKSFDVIYKANGGVGESHLTSASIYRDSADKKIASYTLSNRTCKFTKEGYEFICWNTKADGSGKRLDEDSKISNTLAPAGGTVILYAQWAKWHVIKYHANGGKELHPANDEENSGSRSLELCIDNSNYTKEGYVVYAWNTKADGTGVQYNNMDLVDTTKLNDTDFDLYAMWTPKNYRIKYNANGGKGVKTNHSYTCSLTSSTYKPAYGITYPHISLKYKTETGKVMGMSGKYWVTPSLYFDSKWNYENITTSGKVTEIHNIKTKNLLYSKDVFGNKLKNKQTLKTPDQYFLYDEAQNLDKNEFSKSGSTFAGWNTKADGSGTSYKDCESVSKLSSKDGGTVRLYAQWKAN
;
A
#
# COMPACT_ATOMS: atom_id res chain seq x y z
N MET A 1 86.44 5.90 73.38
CA MET A 1 85.63 4.67 73.22
C MET A 1 84.28 4.89 72.51
N ARG A 2 83.37 5.78 72.96
CA ARG A 2 82.01 5.94 72.38
C ARG A 2 81.94 6.25 70.87
N ILE A 3 82.92 6.96 70.30
CA ILE A 3 82.94 7.32 68.88
C ILE A 3 83.26 6.11 67.98
N ILE A 4 84.16 5.22 68.44
CA ILE A 4 84.58 4.02 67.70
C ILE A 4 83.41 3.02 67.63
N THR A 5 82.70 2.80 68.73
CA THR A 5 81.53 1.92 68.77
C THR A 5 80.38 2.41 67.87
N LYS A 6 80.22 3.74 67.73
CA LYS A 6 79.20 4.34 66.83
C LYS A 6 79.56 4.14 65.35
N ARG A 7 80.84 4.27 64.99
CA ARG A 7 81.32 4.02 63.62
C ARG A 7 81.27 2.54 63.24
N ILE A 8 81.55 1.61 64.15
CA ILE A 8 81.43 0.16 63.90
C ILE A 8 79.96 -0.23 63.68
N LYS A 9 79.02 0.29 64.48
CA LYS A 9 77.57 0.06 64.26
C LYS A 9 77.08 0.65 62.94
N GLN A 10 77.56 1.85 62.54
CA GLN A 10 77.25 2.41 61.22
C GLN A 10 77.82 1.55 60.09
N CYS A 11 79.06 1.07 60.18
CA CYS A 11 79.62 0.16 59.18
C CYS A 11 78.85 -1.15 59.09
N ALA A 12 78.43 -1.74 60.22
CA ALA A 12 77.64 -2.97 60.21
C ALA A 12 76.26 -2.79 59.57
N VAL A 13 75.59 -1.66 59.81
CA VAL A 13 74.31 -1.31 59.17
C VAL A 13 74.49 -1.07 57.66
N ILE A 14 75.59 -0.41 57.26
CA ILE A 14 75.92 -0.19 55.84
C ILE A 14 76.20 -1.53 55.13
N ILE A 15 76.97 -2.43 55.75
CA ILE A 15 77.27 -3.75 55.18
C ILE A 15 76.00 -4.60 55.07
N MET A 16 75.13 -4.62 56.08
CA MET A 16 73.84 -5.32 55.99
C MET A 16 72.93 -4.73 54.91
N SER A 17 72.91 -3.41 54.77
CA SER A 17 72.12 -2.73 53.74
C SER A 17 72.63 -3.05 52.34
N ILE A 18 73.96 -3.08 52.14
CA ILE A 18 74.59 -3.49 50.88
C ILE A 18 74.28 -4.97 50.58
N ALA A 19 74.36 -5.86 51.57
CA ALA A 19 74.02 -7.27 51.39
C ALA A 19 72.54 -7.49 51.00
N ILE A 20 71.61 -6.73 51.59
CA ILE A 20 70.18 -6.75 51.22
C ILE A 20 69.98 -6.24 49.80
N VAL A 21 70.64 -5.14 49.42
CA VAL A 21 70.56 -4.59 48.05
C VAL A 21 71.15 -5.56 47.03
N ILE A 22 72.26 -6.23 47.34
CA ILE A 22 72.86 -7.26 46.47
C ILE A 22 71.94 -8.48 46.35
N ALA A 23 71.34 -8.97 47.45
CA ALA A 23 70.39 -10.10 47.41
C ALA A 23 69.10 -9.77 46.65
N MET A 24 68.56 -8.55 46.80
CA MET A 24 67.43 -8.06 46.01
C MET A 24 67.81 -7.92 44.53
N SER A 25 69.02 -7.46 44.23
CA SER A 25 69.54 -7.36 42.86
C SER A 25 69.74 -8.74 42.21
N PHE A 26 70.21 -9.73 42.97
CA PHE A 26 70.43 -11.10 42.51
C PHE A 26 69.11 -11.86 42.28
N THR A 27 68.11 -11.65 43.15
CA THR A 27 66.76 -12.22 42.98
C THR A 27 65.98 -11.55 41.84
N MET A 28 66.15 -10.23 41.63
CA MET A 28 65.62 -9.54 40.45
C MET A 28 66.28 -9.98 39.15
N THR A 29 67.60 -10.21 39.13
CA THR A 29 68.29 -10.73 37.93
C THR A 29 67.91 -12.18 37.65
N GLN A 30 67.85 -13.07 38.64
CA GLN A 30 67.36 -14.44 38.46
C GLN A 30 65.91 -14.49 37.95
N SER A 31 64.99 -13.72 38.53
CA SER A 31 63.59 -13.67 38.07
C SER A 31 63.43 -13.05 36.66
N ASN A 32 64.25 -12.06 36.30
CA ASN A 32 64.27 -11.47 34.96
C ASN A 32 64.92 -12.40 33.91
N ILE A 33 65.95 -13.17 34.29
CA ILE A 33 66.57 -14.21 33.44
C ILE A 33 65.61 -15.41 33.27
N TYR A 34 64.91 -15.83 34.32
CA TYR A 34 63.86 -16.87 34.24
C TYR A 34 62.61 -16.44 33.48
N ALA A 35 62.31 -15.14 33.40
CA ALA A 35 61.27 -14.61 32.52
C ALA A 35 61.75 -14.49 31.06
N ALA A 36 63.06 -14.42 30.82
CA ALA A 36 63.64 -14.23 29.49
C ALA A 36 63.55 -15.47 28.57
N SER A 37 63.35 -16.68 29.10
CA SER A 37 63.30 -17.92 28.31
C SER A 37 61.91 -18.55 28.13
N ARG A 38 60.86 -18.02 28.78
CA ARG A 38 59.54 -18.69 28.80
C ARG A 38 58.78 -18.49 27.49
N LYS A 39 58.54 -19.61 26.78
CA LYS A 39 57.60 -19.69 25.65
C LYS A 39 56.16 -19.80 26.16
N ALA A 40 55.25 -18.96 25.65
CA ALA A 40 53.84 -19.06 26.00
C ALA A 40 53.24 -20.38 25.51
N PRO A 41 52.28 -20.99 26.25
CA PRO A 41 51.66 -22.24 25.84
C PRO A 41 50.98 -22.11 24.48
N ALA A 42 51.15 -23.12 23.64
CA ALA A 42 50.54 -23.16 22.32
C ALA A 42 49.01 -23.26 22.42
N THR A 43 48.30 -22.67 21.45
CA THR A 43 46.86 -22.88 21.25
C THR A 43 46.62 -23.65 19.95
N LYS A 44 45.46 -24.29 19.85
CA LYS A 44 45.02 -25.05 18.67
C LYS A 44 43.71 -24.47 18.18
N ILE A 45 43.64 -24.19 16.88
CA ILE A 45 42.39 -23.85 16.19
C ILE A 45 41.46 -25.07 16.27
N THR A 46 40.27 -24.86 16.84
CA THR A 46 39.26 -25.91 17.04
C THR A 46 38.19 -25.87 15.97
N SER A 47 37.91 -24.71 15.38
CA SER A 47 36.95 -24.59 14.29
C SER A 47 37.32 -23.45 13.35
N THR A 48 37.07 -23.68 12.06
CA THR A 48 37.09 -22.67 11.01
C THR A 48 35.85 -22.87 10.16
N LYS A 49 35.00 -21.86 10.06
CA LYS A 49 33.81 -21.86 9.20
C LYS A 49 33.83 -20.65 8.28
N VAL A 50 33.35 -20.82 7.05
CA VAL A 50 33.04 -19.68 6.18
C VAL A 50 31.97 -18.83 6.88
N TYR A 51 32.07 -17.52 6.75
CA TYR A 51 31.15 -16.55 7.31
C TYR A 51 30.93 -15.45 6.29
N ASN A 52 29.67 -15.14 5.99
CA ASN A 52 29.26 -14.16 4.98
C ASN A 52 29.89 -14.37 3.59
N GLY A 53 30.31 -15.59 3.24
CA GLY A 53 30.94 -15.92 1.95
C GLY A 53 32.43 -15.54 1.83
N TYR A 54 32.84 -14.33 2.24
CA TYR A 54 34.23 -13.82 2.09
C TYR A 54 35.04 -13.76 3.39
N GLN A 55 34.44 -14.09 4.53
CA GLN A 55 35.11 -14.07 5.83
C GLN A 55 35.27 -15.50 6.37
N ALA A 56 36.19 -15.67 7.30
CA ALA A 56 36.33 -16.89 8.06
C ALA A 56 36.10 -16.60 9.54
N LYS A 57 35.14 -17.30 10.14
CA LYS A 57 34.94 -17.34 11.59
C LYS A 57 35.81 -18.46 12.17
N VAL A 58 36.70 -18.09 13.07
CA VAL A 58 37.74 -18.97 13.61
C VAL A 58 37.64 -19.01 15.12
N THR A 59 37.69 -20.20 15.69
CA THR A 59 37.64 -20.45 17.13
C THR A 59 38.82 -21.33 17.53
N TRP A 60 39.38 -21.10 18.73
CA TRP A 60 40.51 -21.87 19.24
C TRP A 60 40.37 -22.17 20.74
N LYS A 61 41.19 -23.11 21.23
CA LYS A 61 41.24 -23.47 22.65
C LYS A 61 41.71 -22.28 23.49
N LYS A 62 40.88 -21.84 24.43
CA LYS A 62 41.20 -20.72 25.34
C LYS A 62 42.38 -21.09 26.23
N VAL A 63 43.31 -20.15 26.41
CA VAL A 63 44.46 -20.31 27.29
C VAL A 63 44.28 -19.48 28.56
N LYS A 64 44.44 -20.12 29.73
CA LYS A 64 44.28 -19.48 31.04
C LYS A 64 45.29 -18.33 31.21
N LYS A 65 44.79 -17.17 31.65
CA LYS A 65 45.57 -15.92 31.84
C LYS A 65 46.25 -15.39 30.56
N ALA A 66 45.77 -15.72 29.36
CA ALA A 66 46.23 -15.07 28.13
C ALA A 66 45.79 -13.59 28.13
N SER A 67 46.68 -12.67 27.76
CA SER A 67 46.36 -11.23 27.67
C SER A 67 45.68 -10.88 26.34
N SER A 68 46.02 -11.59 25.27
CA SER A 68 45.37 -11.50 23.95
C SER A 68 45.83 -12.65 23.05
N TYR A 69 45.35 -12.68 21.82
CA TYR A 69 45.78 -13.57 20.75
C TYR A 69 46.11 -12.75 19.51
N THR A 70 47.11 -13.17 18.75
CA THR A 70 47.39 -12.61 17.42
C THR A 70 46.99 -13.64 16.38
N VAL A 71 46.05 -13.27 15.52
CA VAL A 71 45.55 -14.07 14.40
C VAL A 71 46.25 -13.59 13.14
N ALA A 72 47.04 -14.44 12.50
CA ALA A 72 47.63 -14.19 11.20
C ALA A 72 46.78 -14.89 10.13
N TYR A 73 46.41 -14.19 9.07
CA TYR A 73 45.58 -14.71 7.99
C TYR A 73 46.00 -14.14 6.63
N THR A 74 45.83 -14.92 5.57
CA THR A 74 45.99 -14.42 4.18
C THR A 74 44.79 -13.57 3.79
N ASP A 75 45.02 -12.30 3.44
CA ASP A 75 44.00 -11.38 2.94
C ASP A 75 43.71 -11.62 1.46
N GLY A 76 42.45 -11.63 1.04
CA GLY A 76 42.08 -11.84 -0.36
C GLY A 76 42.30 -10.65 -1.26
N ARG A 77 42.34 -9.43 -0.71
CA ARG A 77 42.54 -8.23 -1.53
C ARG A 77 43.98 -8.08 -2.02
N THR A 78 44.94 -8.47 -1.19
CA THR A 78 46.37 -8.27 -1.47
C THR A 78 47.17 -9.57 -1.56
N LYS A 79 46.55 -10.72 -1.24
CA LYS A 79 47.20 -12.03 -1.06
C LYS A 79 48.33 -12.03 -0.02
N LYS A 80 48.50 -10.96 0.76
CA LYS A 80 49.51 -10.81 1.81
C LYS A 80 48.98 -11.33 3.15
N THR A 81 49.90 -11.70 4.05
CA THR A 81 49.54 -12.06 5.43
C THR A 81 49.26 -10.81 6.25
N LYS A 82 48.06 -10.71 6.81
CA LYS A 82 47.68 -9.68 7.80
C LYS A 82 47.59 -10.28 9.19
N THR A 83 47.79 -9.45 10.21
CA THR A 83 47.65 -9.85 11.61
C THR A 83 46.59 -9.02 12.34
N LYS A 84 45.76 -9.66 13.15
CA LYS A 84 44.75 -9.01 14.00
C LYS A 84 44.91 -9.47 15.45
N LYS A 85 44.98 -8.53 16.38
CA LYS A 85 45.07 -8.83 17.82
C LYS A 85 43.67 -8.82 18.44
N VAL A 86 43.32 -9.85 19.21
CA VAL A 86 41.99 -9.99 19.83
C VAL A 86 42.09 -10.49 21.27
N LYS A 87 41.12 -10.15 22.11
CA LYS A 87 41.08 -10.59 23.52
C LYS A 87 40.28 -11.89 23.73
N SER A 88 39.39 -12.25 22.80
CA SER A 88 38.56 -13.46 22.82
C SER A 88 39.27 -14.66 22.15
N ASN A 89 38.76 -15.87 22.37
CA ASN A 89 39.22 -17.09 21.67
C ASN A 89 38.45 -17.37 20.36
N LYS A 90 37.83 -16.33 19.80
CA LYS A 90 37.07 -16.36 18.55
C LYS A 90 37.32 -15.07 17.78
N CYS A 91 37.47 -15.16 16.46
CA CYS A 91 37.69 -14.00 15.60
C CYS A 91 37.05 -14.21 14.22
N ILE A 92 36.62 -13.11 13.61
CA ILE A 92 36.26 -13.06 12.19
C ILE A 92 37.39 -12.31 11.46
N VAL A 93 37.91 -12.95 10.42
CA VAL A 93 38.94 -12.40 9.53
C VAL A 93 38.40 -12.30 8.11
N THR A 94 38.76 -11.23 7.41
CA THR A 94 38.31 -10.97 6.04
C THR A 94 39.28 -11.62 5.07
N CYS A 95 38.80 -12.60 4.31
CA CYS A 95 39.62 -13.45 3.45
C CYS A 95 39.43 -13.17 1.95
N GLY A 96 38.41 -12.38 1.57
CA GLY A 96 38.03 -12.11 0.17
C GLY A 96 37.31 -13.30 -0.48
N PHE A 97 36.57 -13.06 -1.57
CA PHE A 97 35.93 -14.12 -2.36
C PHE A 97 36.93 -14.91 -3.19
N ASN A 98 36.53 -16.10 -3.64
CA ASN A 98 37.32 -16.94 -4.53
C ASN A 98 38.76 -17.18 -4.03
N ASN A 99 38.95 -17.25 -2.70
CA ASN A 99 40.28 -17.28 -2.10
C ASN A 99 40.43 -18.40 -1.07
N THR A 100 41.68 -18.82 -0.85
CA THR A 100 42.03 -19.74 0.22
C THR A 100 42.74 -19.00 1.34
N CYS A 101 42.03 -18.84 2.46
CA CYS A 101 42.52 -18.14 3.63
C CYS A 101 43.33 -19.07 4.52
N LYS A 102 44.63 -18.83 4.67
CA LYS A 102 45.51 -19.59 5.57
C LYS A 102 45.61 -18.88 6.92
N ILE A 103 45.09 -19.49 7.98
CA ILE A 103 44.92 -18.85 9.30
C ILE A 103 45.76 -19.56 10.36
N LYS A 104 46.48 -18.77 11.15
CA LYS A 104 47.28 -19.22 12.30
C LYS A 104 47.00 -18.32 13.51
N VAL A 105 47.05 -18.88 14.72
CA VAL A 105 46.83 -18.11 15.95
C VAL A 105 48.02 -18.31 16.89
N LYS A 106 48.53 -17.23 17.47
CA LYS A 106 49.50 -17.28 18.57
C LYS A 106 48.94 -16.59 19.82
N VAL A 107 49.37 -17.05 20.98
CA VAL A 107 48.92 -16.53 22.28
C VAL A 107 49.87 -15.42 22.73
N ASN A 108 49.33 -14.31 23.22
CA ASN A 108 50.09 -13.28 23.90
C ASN A 108 49.77 -13.38 25.39
N LYS A 109 50.79 -13.49 26.25
CA LYS A 109 50.65 -13.65 27.70
C LYS A 109 51.72 -12.84 28.42
N LYS A 110 51.33 -12.07 29.43
CA LYS A 110 52.25 -11.22 30.20
C LYS A 110 53.28 -12.09 30.93
N GLY A 111 54.56 -11.70 30.90
CA GLY A 111 55.68 -12.47 31.47
C GLY A 111 56.28 -13.56 30.57
N TYR A 112 55.90 -13.61 29.30
CA TYR A 112 56.46 -14.53 28.29
C TYR A 112 57.00 -13.72 27.11
N ARG A 113 58.25 -13.95 26.68
CA ARG A 113 58.89 -13.17 25.60
C ARG A 113 58.52 -13.65 24.20
N SER A 114 58.12 -14.91 24.01
CA SER A 114 57.79 -15.46 22.69
C SER A 114 56.66 -16.49 22.72
N SER A 115 55.98 -16.66 21.59
CA SER A 115 54.95 -17.69 21.40
C SER A 115 54.96 -18.20 19.97
N SER A 116 54.65 -19.49 19.82
CA SER A 116 54.57 -20.14 18.51
C SER A 116 53.15 -20.01 17.95
N TYR A 117 53.05 -19.87 16.64
CA TYR A 117 51.78 -19.98 15.94
C TYR A 117 51.28 -21.42 15.98
N SER A 118 49.95 -21.58 16.04
CA SER A 118 49.28 -22.85 15.81
C SER A 118 49.61 -23.42 14.43
N LYS A 119 49.38 -24.71 14.24
CA LYS A 119 49.26 -25.28 12.88
C LYS A 119 48.25 -24.45 12.08
N ALA A 120 48.57 -24.19 10.82
CA ALA A 120 47.70 -23.43 9.94
C ALA A 120 46.42 -24.21 9.66
N LYS A 121 45.30 -23.49 9.56
CA LYS A 121 44.05 -24.01 9.01
C LYS A 121 43.68 -23.19 7.78
N THR A 122 43.23 -23.88 6.74
CA THR A 122 42.80 -23.27 5.49
C THR A 122 41.29 -23.23 5.41
N VAL A 123 40.75 -22.11 4.95
CA VAL A 123 39.33 -21.94 4.64
C VAL A 123 39.22 -21.47 3.21
N LYS A 124 38.51 -22.24 2.37
CA LYS A 124 38.12 -21.78 1.04
C LYS A 124 36.88 -20.91 1.20
N THR A 125 36.96 -19.65 0.79
CA THR A 125 35.81 -18.74 0.79
C THR A 125 34.91 -19.02 -0.43
N GLY A 126 33.68 -18.53 -0.36
CA GLY A 126 32.69 -18.71 -1.41
C GLY A 126 33.03 -17.97 -2.69
N GLU A 127 32.32 -18.32 -3.77
CA GLU A 127 32.43 -17.64 -5.05
C GLU A 127 31.88 -16.22 -5.00
N ASP A 128 32.58 -15.29 -5.64
CA ASP A 128 32.02 -13.97 -5.92
C ASP A 128 30.94 -14.09 -6.99
N LYS A 129 29.70 -13.72 -6.64
CA LYS A 129 28.58 -13.65 -7.58
C LYS A 129 27.93 -12.28 -7.57
N SER A 130 28.72 -11.24 -7.31
CA SER A 130 28.27 -9.86 -7.49
C SER A 130 27.86 -9.60 -8.94
N PHE A 131 26.92 -8.67 -9.10
CA PHE A 131 26.60 -8.05 -10.38
C PHE A 131 26.40 -6.55 -10.16
N ASP A 132 26.56 -5.78 -11.22
CA ASP A 132 26.29 -4.35 -11.19
C ASP A 132 24.85 -4.07 -11.58
N VAL A 133 24.23 -3.06 -10.96
CA VAL A 133 22.93 -2.54 -11.37
C VAL A 133 23.12 -1.13 -11.89
N ILE A 134 22.71 -0.91 -13.15
CA ILE A 134 22.75 0.38 -13.81
C ILE A 134 21.32 0.89 -13.94
N TYR A 135 21.04 2.06 -13.38
CA TYR A 135 19.77 2.74 -13.56
C TYR A 135 19.85 3.76 -14.71
N LYS A 136 18.91 3.66 -15.65
CA LYS A 136 18.77 4.57 -16.79
C LYS A 136 17.49 5.38 -16.67
N ALA A 137 17.60 6.68 -16.88
CA ALA A 137 16.49 7.64 -16.82
C ALA A 137 15.40 7.39 -17.86
N ASN A 138 15.72 6.72 -18.97
CA ASN A 138 14.77 6.31 -20.02
C ASN A 138 13.86 7.46 -20.50
N GLY A 139 14.47 8.53 -21.02
CA GLY A 139 13.76 9.73 -21.44
C GLY A 139 13.46 10.74 -20.33
N GLY A 140 13.86 10.47 -19.08
CA GLY A 140 13.98 11.47 -18.01
C GLY A 140 15.36 12.13 -17.96
N VAL A 141 15.51 13.09 -17.07
CA VAL A 141 16.72 13.89 -16.80
C VAL A 141 17.31 13.52 -15.44
N GLY A 142 18.64 13.56 -15.32
CA GLY A 142 19.40 13.29 -14.09
C GLY A 142 20.62 12.41 -14.36
N GLU A 143 21.61 12.43 -13.46
CA GLU A 143 22.83 11.63 -13.64
C GLU A 143 22.56 10.14 -13.44
N SER A 144 23.05 9.31 -14.36
CA SER A 144 22.98 7.87 -14.22
C SER A 144 23.75 7.42 -12.99
N HIS A 145 23.06 6.87 -11.99
CA HIS A 145 23.70 6.35 -10.80
C HIS A 145 24.03 4.86 -10.97
N LEU A 146 25.32 4.54 -10.82
CA LEU A 146 25.80 3.17 -10.70
C LEU A 146 25.73 2.75 -9.24
N THR A 147 25.07 1.62 -8.96
CA THR A 147 25.21 0.95 -7.66
C THR A 147 25.59 -0.50 -7.88
N SER A 148 26.75 -0.89 -7.36
CA SER A 148 27.14 -2.31 -7.31
C SER A 148 26.34 -3.01 -6.22
N ALA A 149 25.49 -3.97 -6.60
CA ALA A 149 24.73 -4.79 -5.67
C ALA A 149 25.50 -6.10 -5.41
N SER A 150 26.20 -6.19 -4.28
CA SER A 150 26.96 -7.39 -3.94
C SER A 150 26.02 -8.46 -3.36
N ILE A 151 25.79 -9.54 -4.11
CA ILE A 151 25.07 -10.73 -3.63
C ILE A 151 26.08 -11.80 -3.20
N TYR A 152 26.05 -12.18 -1.92
CA TYR A 152 26.98 -13.17 -1.35
C TYR A 152 26.32 -14.53 -1.19
N ARG A 153 26.98 -15.61 -1.64
CA ARG A 153 26.59 -16.99 -1.28
C ARG A 153 27.34 -17.41 -0.03
N ASP A 154 26.62 -17.89 0.99
CA ASP A 154 27.21 -18.80 1.96
C ASP A 154 27.30 -20.19 1.31
N SER A 155 28.48 -20.81 1.32
CA SER A 155 28.64 -22.19 0.85
C SER A 155 27.91 -23.21 1.75
N ALA A 156 27.50 -22.82 2.96
CA ALA A 156 26.83 -23.68 3.93
C ALA A 156 25.30 -23.53 3.94
N ASP A 157 24.75 -22.37 3.58
CA ASP A 157 23.30 -22.13 3.54
C ASP A 157 22.83 -22.01 2.08
N LYS A 158 21.98 -22.94 1.62
CA LYS A 158 21.32 -22.94 0.30
C LYS A 158 20.41 -21.71 0.05
N LYS A 159 20.48 -20.66 0.87
CA LYS A 159 19.63 -19.48 0.78
C LYS A 159 20.30 -18.47 -0.16
N ILE A 160 19.71 -18.31 -1.34
CA ILE A 160 20.14 -17.33 -2.35
C ILE A 160 19.98 -15.94 -1.72
N ALA A 161 21.10 -15.23 -1.50
CA ALA A 161 21.03 -13.82 -1.17
C ALA A 161 20.33 -13.10 -2.34
N SER A 162 19.38 -12.24 -2.01
CA SER A 162 18.67 -11.39 -2.97
C SER A 162 19.01 -9.96 -2.62
N TYR A 163 19.20 -9.12 -3.64
CA TYR A 163 19.27 -7.69 -3.44
C TYR A 163 17.84 -7.15 -3.43
N THR A 164 17.41 -6.60 -2.29
CA THR A 164 16.12 -5.92 -2.19
C THR A 164 16.30 -4.51 -2.73
N LEU A 165 15.52 -4.15 -3.73
CA LEU A 165 15.49 -2.81 -4.29
C LEU A 165 14.86 -1.84 -3.27
N SER A 166 15.67 -1.06 -2.55
CA SER A 166 15.15 -0.01 -1.66
C SER A 166 14.88 1.25 -2.49
N ASN A 167 13.70 1.37 -3.08
CA ASN A 167 13.39 2.38 -4.09
C ASN A 167 12.92 3.73 -3.50
N ARG A 168 13.48 4.20 -2.39
CA ARG A 168 13.01 5.45 -1.77
C ARG A 168 13.42 6.75 -2.49
N THR A 169 13.89 6.70 -3.74
CA THR A 169 13.79 7.81 -4.70
C THR A 169 14.35 7.37 -6.05
N CYS A 170 13.50 7.29 -7.06
CA CYS A 170 14.00 7.57 -8.41
C CYS A 170 14.56 9.00 -8.38
N LYS A 171 15.85 9.15 -8.61
CA LYS A 171 16.51 10.48 -8.63
C LYS A 171 16.38 11.19 -9.96
N PHE A 172 15.85 10.49 -10.97
CA PHE A 172 15.53 11.09 -12.24
C PHE A 172 14.22 11.87 -12.12
N THR A 173 14.08 12.89 -12.93
CA THR A 173 12.82 13.61 -13.13
C THR A 173 12.45 13.56 -14.61
N LYS A 174 11.17 13.68 -14.93
CA LYS A 174 10.72 13.83 -16.30
C LYS A 174 9.54 14.80 -16.28
N GLU A 175 9.70 15.97 -16.89
CA GLU A 175 8.71 17.04 -16.84
C GLU A 175 7.35 16.57 -17.37
N GLY A 176 6.29 16.75 -16.58
CA GLY A 176 4.94 16.28 -16.91
C GLY A 176 4.73 14.76 -16.74
N TYR A 177 5.62 14.05 -16.04
CA TYR A 177 5.50 12.62 -15.78
C TYR A 177 5.86 12.27 -14.33
N GLU A 178 5.27 11.18 -13.83
CA GLU A 178 5.63 10.53 -12.57
C GLU A 178 6.36 9.21 -12.81
N PHE A 179 7.33 8.92 -11.95
CA PHE A 179 8.04 7.66 -11.96
C PHE A 179 7.14 6.54 -11.43
N ILE A 180 6.96 5.47 -12.21
CA ILE A 180 6.08 4.34 -11.87
C ILE A 180 6.87 3.17 -11.30
N CYS A 181 7.90 2.72 -12.02
CA CYS A 181 8.65 1.52 -11.66
C CYS A 181 9.96 1.43 -12.44
N TRP A 182 10.77 0.43 -12.08
CA TRP A 182 11.90 0.00 -12.88
C TRP A 182 11.51 -1.16 -13.80
N ASN A 183 12.07 -1.21 -15.00
CA ASN A 183 11.88 -2.33 -15.92
C ASN A 183 13.21 -2.83 -16.50
N THR A 184 13.33 -4.12 -16.77
CA THR A 184 14.54 -4.70 -17.40
C THR A 184 14.68 -4.36 -18.89
N LYS A 185 13.68 -3.73 -19.50
CA LYS A 185 13.73 -3.22 -20.88
C LYS A 185 13.21 -1.79 -20.94
N ALA A 186 13.74 -1.01 -21.86
CA ALA A 186 13.39 0.41 -22.05
C ALA A 186 11.93 0.61 -22.46
N ASP A 187 11.41 -0.28 -23.31
CA ASP A 187 10.04 -0.29 -23.85
C ASP A 187 8.98 -0.76 -22.85
N GLY A 188 9.37 -1.12 -21.62
CA GLY A 188 8.46 -1.63 -20.61
C GLY A 188 8.01 -3.09 -20.79
N SER A 189 8.42 -3.78 -21.87
CA SER A 189 8.04 -5.18 -22.14
C SER A 189 8.81 -6.21 -21.28
N GLY A 190 9.79 -5.73 -20.50
CA GLY A 190 10.59 -6.56 -19.61
C GLY A 190 9.93 -6.81 -18.27
N LYS A 191 10.72 -7.34 -17.33
CA LYS A 191 10.26 -7.59 -15.96
C LYS A 191 10.12 -6.27 -15.22
N ARG A 192 8.90 -6.00 -14.73
CA ARG A 192 8.60 -4.90 -13.81
C ARG A 192 9.19 -5.18 -12.42
N LEU A 193 9.76 -4.15 -11.82
CA LEU A 193 10.34 -4.15 -10.48
C LEU A 193 9.80 -2.92 -9.73
N ASP A 194 8.92 -3.20 -8.77
CA ASP A 194 8.35 -2.22 -7.83
C ASP A 194 9.17 -2.17 -6.52
N GLU A 195 8.74 -1.35 -5.55
CA GLU A 195 9.39 -1.27 -4.23
C GLU A 195 9.56 -2.66 -3.60
N ASP A 196 10.70 -2.87 -2.93
CA ASP A 196 11.10 -4.14 -2.30
C ASP A 196 11.25 -5.34 -3.23
N SER A 197 11.17 -5.12 -4.55
CA SER A 197 11.45 -6.17 -5.53
C SER A 197 12.84 -6.75 -5.31
N LYS A 198 12.90 -8.08 -5.29
CA LYS A 198 14.14 -8.83 -5.13
C LYS A 198 14.79 -9.07 -6.48
N ILE A 199 15.99 -8.54 -6.66
CA ILE A 199 16.86 -8.85 -7.78
C ILE A 199 17.71 -10.07 -7.37
N SER A 200 17.60 -11.14 -8.16
CA SER A 200 18.36 -12.38 -7.98
C SER A 200 19.33 -12.61 -9.13
N ASN A 201 20.23 -13.57 -8.96
CA ASN A 201 21.16 -14.06 -9.99
C ASN A 201 20.48 -14.72 -11.21
N THR A 202 19.15 -14.75 -11.26
CA THR A 202 18.38 -15.18 -12.44
C THR A 202 18.26 -14.04 -13.45
N LEU A 203 18.41 -12.78 -13.01
CA LEU A 203 18.33 -11.59 -13.88
C LEU A 203 19.70 -11.19 -14.47
N ALA A 204 20.81 -11.57 -13.82
CA ALA A 204 22.14 -11.52 -14.42
C ALA A 204 23.05 -12.63 -13.84
N PRO A 205 23.91 -13.25 -14.66
CA PRO A 205 24.96 -14.14 -14.20
C PRO A 205 26.01 -13.39 -13.36
N ALA A 206 26.79 -14.14 -12.57
CA ALA A 206 27.89 -13.60 -11.76
C ALA A 206 28.90 -12.82 -12.63
N GLY A 207 29.27 -11.61 -12.22
CA GLY A 207 30.12 -10.69 -12.99
C GLY A 207 29.41 -9.96 -14.13
N GLY A 208 28.09 -10.15 -14.29
CA GLY A 208 27.26 -9.46 -15.27
C GLY A 208 26.73 -8.12 -14.78
N THR A 209 26.02 -7.44 -15.67
CA THR A 209 25.38 -6.14 -15.41
C THR A 209 23.88 -6.26 -15.68
N VAL A 210 23.06 -5.80 -14.73
CA VAL A 210 21.62 -5.61 -14.91
C VAL A 210 21.37 -4.14 -15.25
N ILE A 211 20.69 -3.86 -16.35
CA ILE A 211 20.26 -2.50 -16.70
C ILE A 211 18.77 -2.38 -16.40
N LEU A 212 18.42 -1.38 -15.58
CA LEU A 212 17.05 -1.04 -15.25
C LEU A 212 16.69 0.32 -15.84
N TYR A 213 15.54 0.38 -16.51
CA TYR A 213 15.01 1.55 -17.17
C TYR A 213 13.84 2.10 -16.36
N ALA A 214 13.88 3.39 -16.03
CA ALA A 214 12.76 4.06 -15.40
C ALA A 214 11.54 4.01 -16.34
N GLN A 215 10.38 3.70 -15.79
CA GLN A 215 9.11 3.77 -16.51
C GLN A 215 8.32 4.94 -15.95
N TRP A 216 7.77 5.73 -16.85
CA TRP A 216 7.13 7.01 -16.56
C TRP A 216 5.67 6.96 -17.01
N ALA A 217 4.76 7.53 -16.23
CA ALA A 217 3.40 7.80 -16.65
C ALA A 217 3.19 9.31 -16.71
N LYS A 218 2.53 9.77 -17.77
CA LYS A 218 2.29 11.19 -17.99
C LYS A 218 1.25 11.69 -16.99
N TRP A 219 1.37 12.94 -16.56
CA TRP A 219 0.32 13.63 -15.80
C TRP A 219 -0.86 13.90 -16.74
N HIS A 220 -2.06 13.59 -16.27
CA HIS A 220 -3.30 13.93 -16.96
C HIS A 220 -4.09 14.91 -16.11
N VAL A 221 -4.67 15.92 -16.76
CA VAL A 221 -5.66 16.83 -16.17
C VAL A 221 -7.04 16.28 -16.49
N ILE A 222 -7.87 16.07 -15.46
CA ILE A 222 -9.27 15.69 -15.64
C ILE A 222 -10.11 16.96 -15.79
N LYS A 223 -10.96 16.99 -16.81
CA LYS A 223 -11.91 18.07 -17.03
C LYS A 223 -13.32 17.55 -16.83
N TYR A 224 -14.03 18.11 -15.86
CA TYR A 224 -15.41 17.75 -15.58
C TYR A 224 -16.38 18.72 -16.27
N HIS A 225 -17.31 18.17 -17.05
CA HIS A 225 -18.33 18.91 -17.77
C HIS A 225 -19.70 18.58 -17.20
N ALA A 226 -20.43 19.59 -16.73
CA ALA A 226 -21.78 19.40 -16.17
C ALA A 226 -22.82 18.86 -17.19
N ASN A 227 -22.52 18.86 -18.49
CA ASN A 227 -23.30 18.25 -19.57
C ASN A 227 -24.82 18.55 -19.50
N GLY A 228 -25.18 19.82 -19.68
CA GLY A 228 -26.56 20.30 -19.55
C GLY A 228 -27.04 20.52 -18.11
N GLY A 229 -26.16 20.34 -17.12
CA GLY A 229 -26.31 20.88 -15.76
C GLY A 229 -25.54 22.20 -15.58
N LYS A 230 -25.41 22.63 -14.32
CA LYS A 230 -24.62 23.78 -13.87
C LYS A 230 -23.56 23.30 -12.89
N GLU A 231 -22.38 23.87 -13.00
CA GLU A 231 -21.30 23.75 -12.01
C GLU A 231 -21.44 24.91 -11.01
N LEU A 232 -21.47 24.61 -9.71
CA LEU A 232 -21.65 25.59 -8.63
C LEU A 232 -20.34 26.22 -8.18
N HIS A 233 -19.22 25.51 -8.37
CA HIS A 233 -17.87 25.98 -8.11
C HIS A 233 -16.99 25.49 -9.26
N PRO A 234 -16.26 26.36 -9.98
CA PRO A 234 -15.20 25.87 -10.85
C PRO A 234 -14.22 25.14 -9.95
N ALA A 235 -14.25 23.81 -9.99
CA ALA A 235 -13.22 23.04 -9.32
C ALA A 235 -11.96 23.28 -10.15
N ASN A 236 -11.11 24.22 -9.70
CA ASN A 236 -9.75 24.39 -10.19
C ASN A 236 -8.86 23.21 -9.76
N ASP A 237 -9.42 22.01 -9.66
CA ASP A 237 -8.69 20.81 -9.36
C ASP A 237 -8.15 20.30 -10.69
N GLU A 238 -7.08 20.96 -11.16
CA GLU A 238 -6.10 20.31 -12.00
C GLU A 238 -5.53 19.13 -11.18
N GLU A 239 -6.28 18.04 -11.13
CA GLU A 239 -5.89 16.83 -10.40
C GLU A 239 -4.81 16.14 -11.23
N ASN A 240 -3.59 16.66 -11.12
CA ASN A 240 -2.40 16.10 -11.73
C ASN A 240 -2.08 14.77 -11.04
N SER A 241 -2.55 13.67 -11.63
CA SER A 241 -2.10 12.34 -11.24
C SER A 241 -1.16 11.79 -12.28
N GLY A 242 0.08 11.49 -11.86
CA GLY A 242 1.01 10.70 -12.64
C GLY A 242 0.96 9.21 -12.30
N SER A 243 -0.04 8.77 -11.54
CA SER A 243 -0.17 7.37 -11.21
C SER A 243 -0.65 6.59 -12.43
N ARG A 244 -0.25 5.32 -12.55
CA ARG A 244 -0.83 4.37 -13.52
C ARG A 244 -2.33 4.15 -13.34
N SER A 245 -2.85 4.59 -12.19
CA SER A 245 -4.23 4.48 -11.80
C SER A 245 -4.60 5.76 -11.06
N LEU A 246 -5.43 6.57 -11.69
CA LEU A 246 -5.97 7.80 -11.12
C LEU A 246 -7.30 7.46 -10.46
N GLU A 247 -7.40 7.67 -9.15
CA GLU A 247 -8.65 7.53 -8.40
C GLU A 247 -9.44 8.83 -8.57
N LEU A 248 -10.65 8.73 -9.13
CA LEU A 248 -11.50 9.91 -9.32
C LEU A 248 -12.06 10.38 -7.99
N CYS A 249 -11.68 11.57 -7.52
CA CYS A 249 -12.28 12.18 -6.33
C CYS A 249 -13.37 13.18 -6.73
N ILE A 250 -14.54 12.68 -7.14
CA ILE A 250 -15.63 13.51 -7.67
C ILE A 250 -16.60 13.93 -6.57
N ASP A 251 -16.60 15.22 -6.23
CA ASP A 251 -17.67 15.82 -5.44
C ASP A 251 -18.87 16.19 -6.33
N ASN A 252 -19.81 15.25 -6.43
CA ASN A 252 -21.05 15.46 -7.20
C ASN A 252 -21.91 16.62 -6.64
N SER A 253 -21.68 17.10 -5.41
CA SER A 253 -22.44 18.22 -4.84
C SER A 253 -22.16 19.55 -5.55
N ASN A 254 -21.04 19.64 -6.27
CA ASN A 254 -20.69 20.80 -7.09
C ASN A 254 -21.49 20.89 -8.40
N TYR A 255 -22.28 19.87 -8.75
CA TYR A 255 -23.03 19.83 -10.01
C TYR A 255 -24.53 19.77 -9.74
N THR A 256 -25.28 20.65 -10.39
CA THR A 256 -26.75 20.71 -10.26
C THR A 256 -27.44 20.71 -11.59
N LYS A 257 -28.54 19.96 -11.67
CA LYS A 257 -29.50 20.03 -12.77
C LYS A 257 -30.89 19.87 -12.17
N GLU A 258 -31.76 20.86 -12.40
CA GLU A 258 -33.08 20.91 -11.76
C GLU A 258 -33.85 19.63 -12.05
N GLY A 259 -34.37 18.97 -11.01
CA GLY A 259 -35.11 17.72 -11.16
C GLY A 259 -34.28 16.50 -11.57
N TYR A 260 -32.96 16.60 -11.63
CA TYR A 260 -32.06 15.47 -11.88
C TYR A 260 -31.03 15.31 -10.75
N VAL A 261 -30.40 14.14 -10.70
CA VAL A 261 -29.22 13.81 -9.89
C VAL A 261 -28.11 13.30 -10.79
N VAL A 262 -26.85 13.57 -10.45
CA VAL A 262 -25.71 12.98 -11.16
C VAL A 262 -25.75 11.46 -10.93
N TYR A 263 -25.82 10.72 -12.03
CA TYR A 263 -25.82 9.27 -12.07
C TYR A 263 -24.41 8.71 -12.16
N ALA A 264 -23.63 9.26 -13.08
CA ALA A 264 -22.28 8.83 -13.42
C ALA A 264 -21.60 9.91 -14.26
N TRP A 265 -20.37 9.65 -14.66
CA TRP A 265 -19.58 10.45 -15.58
C TRP A 265 -19.25 9.60 -16.81
N ASN A 266 -19.11 10.20 -17.97
CA ASN A 266 -18.81 9.48 -19.20
C ASN A 266 -17.72 10.18 -20.01
N THR A 267 -16.85 9.43 -20.68
CA THR A 267 -15.82 10.01 -21.55
C THR A 267 -16.36 10.66 -22.81
N LYS A 268 -17.67 10.57 -23.06
CA LYS A 268 -18.37 11.25 -24.16
C LYS A 268 -19.67 11.87 -23.66
N ALA A 269 -19.97 13.07 -24.14
CA ALA A 269 -21.18 13.81 -23.76
C ALA A 269 -22.49 13.07 -24.09
N ASP A 270 -22.48 12.22 -25.12
CA ASP A 270 -23.63 11.41 -25.56
C ASP A 270 -23.83 10.12 -24.74
N GLY A 271 -22.93 9.81 -23.80
CA GLY A 271 -22.99 8.61 -22.96
C GLY A 271 -22.49 7.33 -23.64
N THR A 272 -22.01 7.38 -24.89
CA THR A 272 -21.50 6.19 -25.61
C THR A 272 -20.06 5.82 -25.24
N GLY A 273 -19.40 6.64 -24.43
CA GLY A 273 -18.05 6.41 -23.94
C GLY A 273 -18.00 5.50 -22.73
N VAL A 274 -16.85 5.51 -22.06
CA VAL A 274 -16.64 4.74 -20.83
C VAL A 274 -17.30 5.46 -19.67
N GLN A 275 -18.11 4.74 -18.90
CA GLN A 275 -18.78 5.25 -17.71
C GLN A 275 -17.88 5.11 -16.47
N TYR A 276 -17.77 6.19 -15.71
CA TYR A 276 -17.07 6.28 -14.43
C TYR A 276 -18.01 6.81 -13.34
N ASN A 277 -17.75 6.44 -12.09
CA ASN A 277 -18.37 7.03 -10.91
C ASN A 277 -17.30 7.62 -9.98
N ASN A 278 -17.74 8.23 -8.88
CA ASN A 278 -16.81 8.67 -7.84
C ASN A 278 -16.01 7.48 -7.30
N MET A 279 -14.71 7.68 -7.09
CA MET A 279 -13.68 6.72 -6.66
C MET A 279 -13.31 5.63 -7.67
N ASP A 280 -13.77 5.74 -8.92
CA ASP A 280 -13.33 4.79 -9.94
C ASP A 280 -11.83 4.96 -10.21
N LEU A 281 -11.14 3.84 -10.38
CA LEU A 281 -9.76 3.83 -10.85
C LEU A 281 -9.73 3.93 -12.37
N VAL A 282 -9.13 4.99 -12.88
CA VAL A 282 -8.87 5.20 -14.30
C VAL A 282 -7.50 4.64 -14.65
N ASP A 283 -7.46 3.71 -15.61
CA ASP A 283 -6.20 3.21 -16.17
C ASP A 283 -5.61 4.28 -17.11
N THR A 284 -4.70 5.10 -16.59
CA THR A 284 -4.10 6.22 -17.31
C THR A 284 -3.30 5.78 -18.54
N THR A 285 -2.90 4.50 -18.61
CA THR A 285 -2.19 3.95 -19.79
C THR A 285 -3.06 3.84 -21.04
N LYS A 286 -4.39 3.93 -20.89
CA LYS A 286 -5.36 3.92 -21.98
C LYS A 286 -5.83 5.32 -22.35
N LEU A 287 -5.39 6.34 -21.62
CA LEU A 287 -5.73 7.72 -21.93
C LEU A 287 -4.80 8.23 -23.02
N ASN A 288 -5.38 9.06 -23.89
CA ASN A 288 -4.66 9.72 -24.95
C ASN A 288 -3.75 10.79 -24.34
N ASP A 289 -2.80 11.31 -25.12
CA ASP A 289 -1.85 12.35 -24.69
C ASP A 289 -2.49 13.74 -24.38
N THR A 290 -3.82 13.84 -24.40
CA THR A 290 -4.62 15.05 -24.17
C THR A 290 -5.34 15.01 -22.82
N ASP A 291 -5.96 16.13 -22.45
CA ASP A 291 -6.84 16.25 -21.29
C ASP A 291 -7.93 15.16 -21.27
N PHE A 292 -8.31 14.71 -20.07
CA PHE A 292 -9.28 13.63 -19.87
C PHE A 292 -10.65 14.23 -19.52
N ASP A 293 -11.50 14.39 -20.53
CA ASP A 293 -12.84 14.94 -20.37
C ASP A 293 -13.84 13.91 -19.84
N LEU A 294 -14.56 14.29 -18.78
CA LEU A 294 -15.65 13.54 -18.19
C LEU A 294 -16.93 14.39 -18.21
N TYR A 295 -18.01 13.83 -18.73
CA TYR A 295 -19.30 14.48 -18.88
C TYR A 295 -20.31 13.88 -17.89
N ALA A 296 -20.99 14.72 -17.11
CA ALA A 296 -22.00 14.28 -16.17
C ALA A 296 -23.16 13.61 -16.91
N MET A 297 -23.55 12.43 -16.42
CA MET A 297 -24.74 11.71 -16.83
C MET A 297 -25.79 11.92 -15.75
N TRP A 298 -26.99 12.31 -16.16
CA TRP A 298 -28.05 12.72 -15.23
C TRP A 298 -29.18 11.69 -15.20
N THR A 299 -29.66 11.35 -14.02
CA THR A 299 -30.89 10.56 -13.82
C THR A 299 -31.99 11.45 -13.26
N PRO A 300 -33.22 11.42 -13.82
CA PRO A 300 -34.33 12.21 -13.30
C PRO A 300 -34.68 11.78 -11.88
N LYS A 301 -34.95 12.75 -11.01
CA LYS A 301 -35.45 12.54 -9.66
C LYS A 301 -36.85 11.94 -9.73
N ASN A 302 -37.22 11.19 -8.69
CA ASN A 302 -38.58 10.69 -8.56
C ASN A 302 -39.41 11.59 -7.63
N TYR A 303 -40.72 11.57 -7.84
CA TYR A 303 -41.70 12.13 -6.91
C TYR A 303 -42.97 11.28 -6.93
N ARG A 304 -43.85 11.50 -5.94
CA ARG A 304 -45.11 10.78 -5.83
C ARG A 304 -46.32 11.69 -5.73
N ILE A 305 -47.42 11.24 -6.31
CA ILE A 305 -48.73 11.87 -6.23
C ILE A 305 -49.53 11.18 -5.12
N LYS A 306 -50.07 11.99 -4.21
CA LYS A 306 -51.08 11.57 -3.23
C LYS A 306 -52.42 12.17 -3.61
N TYR A 307 -53.38 11.30 -3.93
CA TYR A 307 -54.74 11.71 -4.21
C TYR A 307 -55.54 11.87 -2.92
N ASN A 308 -56.23 13.00 -2.79
CA ASN A 308 -57.12 13.30 -1.68
C ASN A 308 -58.55 13.46 -2.21
N ALA A 309 -59.49 12.71 -1.65
CA ALA A 309 -60.89 12.73 -2.06
C ALA A 309 -61.59 14.08 -1.80
N ASN A 310 -61.01 14.95 -0.97
CA ASN A 310 -61.47 16.31 -0.67
C ASN A 310 -62.98 16.38 -0.34
N GLY A 311 -63.38 15.61 0.67
CA GLY A 311 -64.78 15.44 1.08
C GLY A 311 -65.57 14.41 0.28
N GLY A 312 -64.97 13.74 -0.71
CA GLY A 312 -65.47 12.51 -1.30
C GLY A 312 -65.16 11.26 -0.45
N LYS A 313 -65.67 10.10 -0.89
CA LYS A 313 -65.50 8.77 -0.30
C LYS A 313 -64.82 7.82 -1.28
N GLY A 314 -64.17 6.78 -0.75
CA GLY A 314 -63.44 5.76 -1.53
C GLY A 314 -61.96 5.67 -1.13
N VAL A 315 -61.27 4.67 -1.66
CA VAL A 315 -59.82 4.48 -1.52
C VAL A 315 -59.23 4.21 -2.89
N LYS A 316 -58.04 4.75 -3.17
CA LYS A 316 -57.31 4.43 -4.39
C LYS A 316 -56.78 3.01 -4.33
N THR A 317 -56.92 2.29 -5.44
CA THR A 317 -56.27 0.99 -5.63
C THR A 317 -54.74 1.13 -5.53
N ASN A 318 -54.10 0.11 -4.97
CA ASN A 318 -52.65 0.12 -4.80
C ASN A 318 -51.94 -0.24 -6.11
N HIS A 319 -50.96 0.56 -6.51
CA HIS A 319 -49.96 0.14 -7.48
C HIS A 319 -49.02 -0.89 -6.87
N SER A 320 -48.57 -1.83 -7.69
CA SER A 320 -47.57 -2.84 -7.33
C SER A 320 -46.25 -2.54 -8.04
N TYR A 321 -45.18 -2.38 -7.27
CA TYR A 321 -43.84 -2.11 -7.77
C TYR A 321 -42.88 -3.20 -7.32
N THR A 322 -42.24 -3.88 -8.26
CA THR A 322 -41.21 -4.87 -7.95
C THR A 322 -39.82 -4.29 -8.15
N CYS A 323 -39.03 -4.25 -7.07
CA CYS A 323 -37.61 -3.94 -7.10
C CYS A 323 -36.79 -5.25 -7.16
N SER A 324 -35.74 -5.28 -7.98
CA SER A 324 -34.77 -6.39 -8.00
C SER A 324 -33.35 -5.88 -7.84
N LEU A 325 -32.61 -6.51 -6.94
CA LEU A 325 -31.16 -6.33 -6.79
C LEU A 325 -30.45 -7.28 -7.74
N THR A 326 -29.61 -6.75 -8.62
CA THR A 326 -28.70 -7.58 -9.44
C THR A 326 -27.27 -7.30 -9.02
N SER A 327 -26.58 -8.34 -8.56
CA SER A 327 -25.15 -8.34 -8.31
C SER A 327 -24.43 -8.50 -9.64
N SER A 328 -23.52 -7.59 -9.95
CA SER A 328 -22.54 -7.80 -11.03
C SER A 328 -21.14 -7.68 -10.45
N THR A 329 -20.23 -8.54 -10.91
CA THR A 329 -18.82 -8.49 -10.55
C THR A 329 -18.10 -7.64 -11.59
N TYR A 330 -17.57 -6.49 -11.15
CA TYR A 330 -16.67 -5.69 -11.97
C TYR A 330 -15.23 -6.12 -11.68
N LYS A 331 -14.49 -6.44 -12.74
CA LYS A 331 -13.07 -6.78 -12.69
C LYS A 331 -12.27 -5.62 -13.29
N PRO A 332 -11.77 -4.67 -12.49
CA PRO A 332 -10.77 -3.73 -12.96
C PRO A 332 -9.47 -4.48 -13.33
N ALA A 333 -8.70 -3.89 -14.23
CA ALA A 333 -7.49 -4.47 -14.84
C ALA A 333 -6.39 -4.88 -13.83
N TYR A 334 -6.52 -4.48 -12.55
CA TYR A 334 -5.57 -4.75 -11.48
C TYR A 334 -6.09 -5.72 -10.39
N GLY A 335 -7.17 -6.47 -10.66
CA GLY A 335 -7.48 -7.70 -9.90
C GLY A 335 -8.32 -7.55 -8.62
N ILE A 336 -8.74 -6.34 -8.25
CA ILE A 336 -9.65 -6.14 -7.10
C ILE A 336 -11.10 -6.20 -7.59
N THR A 337 -11.84 -7.25 -7.24
CA THR A 337 -13.24 -7.40 -7.66
C THR A 337 -14.17 -6.71 -6.66
N TYR A 338 -15.02 -5.78 -7.14
CA TYR A 338 -16.05 -5.15 -6.32
C TYR A 338 -17.45 -5.68 -6.69
N PRO A 339 -18.32 -5.98 -5.69
CA PRO A 339 -19.71 -6.27 -5.95
C PRO A 339 -20.47 -4.96 -6.27
N HIS A 340 -21.08 -4.89 -7.45
CA HIS A 340 -21.98 -3.81 -7.82
C HIS A 340 -23.43 -4.22 -7.67
N ILE A 341 -24.27 -3.29 -7.22
CA ILE A 341 -25.72 -3.45 -7.21
C ILE A 341 -26.32 -2.56 -8.30
N SER A 342 -27.13 -3.17 -9.17
CA SER A 342 -28.07 -2.46 -10.03
C SER A 342 -29.51 -2.68 -9.55
N LEU A 343 -30.28 -1.59 -9.47
CA LEU A 343 -31.71 -1.59 -9.14
C LEU A 343 -32.55 -1.48 -10.42
N LYS A 344 -33.68 -2.19 -10.46
CA LYS A 344 -34.69 -2.09 -11.53
C LYS A 344 -36.08 -2.11 -10.91
N TYR A 345 -36.99 -1.27 -11.40
CA TYR A 345 -38.39 -1.21 -10.98
C TYR A 345 -39.33 -1.53 -12.14
N LYS A 346 -40.38 -2.30 -11.89
CA LYS A 346 -41.45 -2.60 -12.86
C LYS A 346 -42.82 -2.39 -12.22
N THR A 347 -43.73 -1.77 -12.98
CA THR A 347 -45.17 -1.70 -12.66
C THR A 347 -45.93 -2.87 -13.29
N GLU A 348 -47.14 -3.17 -12.79
CA GLU A 348 -48.06 -4.17 -13.39
C GLU A 348 -48.48 -3.81 -14.82
N THR A 349 -48.45 -2.52 -15.20
CA THR A 349 -48.69 -2.05 -16.57
C THR A 349 -47.52 -2.28 -17.53
N GLY A 350 -46.44 -2.95 -17.07
CA GLY A 350 -45.28 -3.31 -17.90
C GLY A 350 -44.26 -2.18 -18.11
N LYS A 351 -44.53 -0.97 -17.60
CA LYS A 351 -43.60 0.17 -17.68
C LYS A 351 -42.44 -0.04 -16.72
N VAL A 352 -41.22 -0.14 -17.27
CA VAL A 352 -39.99 -0.16 -16.47
C VAL A 352 -39.67 1.29 -16.09
N MET A 353 -39.85 1.65 -14.81
CA MET A 353 -39.28 2.91 -14.31
C MET A 353 -37.78 2.70 -14.13
N GLY A 354 -37.02 3.03 -15.17
CA GLY A 354 -35.59 2.77 -15.25
C GLY A 354 -34.80 3.71 -14.35
N MET A 355 -34.50 3.30 -13.12
CA MET A 355 -33.40 3.88 -12.34
C MET A 355 -32.31 2.82 -12.23
N SER A 356 -31.49 2.67 -13.27
CA SER A 356 -30.31 1.79 -13.24
C SER A 356 -29.17 2.47 -12.47
N GLY A 357 -29.36 2.77 -11.19
CA GLY A 357 -28.28 3.22 -10.30
C GLY A 357 -27.24 2.10 -10.12
N LYS A 358 -25.99 2.29 -10.54
CA LYS A 358 -24.85 1.43 -10.17
C LYS A 358 -24.31 2.01 -8.86
N TYR A 359 -24.65 1.40 -7.74
CA TYR A 359 -24.18 1.89 -6.44
C TYR A 359 -22.96 1.09 -5.99
N TRP A 360 -21.94 1.81 -5.51
CA TRP A 360 -20.77 1.21 -4.89
C TRP A 360 -21.11 0.57 -3.55
N VAL A 361 -20.42 -0.54 -3.27
CA VAL A 361 -20.12 -0.96 -1.91
C VAL A 361 -18.64 -0.67 -1.70
N THR A 362 -18.29 0.54 -1.29
CA THR A 362 -16.93 0.77 -0.79
C THR A 362 -16.82 0.29 0.66
N PRO A 363 -15.67 -0.24 1.10
CA PRO A 363 -15.39 -0.48 2.53
C PRO A 363 -15.35 0.78 3.40
N SER A 364 -15.64 1.96 2.86
CA SER A 364 -15.47 3.24 3.55
C SER A 364 -16.65 4.15 3.26
N LEU A 365 -17.74 4.04 4.02
CA LEU A 365 -18.74 5.09 4.32
C LEU A 365 -19.90 4.44 5.12
N TYR A 366 -20.22 4.72 6.38
CA TYR A 366 -19.72 5.63 7.41
C TYR A 366 -19.99 4.92 8.75
N PHE A 367 -19.01 4.94 9.64
CA PHE A 367 -19.17 4.58 11.04
C PHE A 367 -20.05 5.64 11.71
N ASP A 368 -21.03 5.21 12.50
CA ASP A 368 -21.50 6.08 13.58
C ASP A 368 -20.32 6.37 14.51
N SER A 369 -20.32 7.55 15.09
CA SER A 369 -19.19 8.15 15.81
C SER A 369 -18.91 7.51 17.18
N LYS A 370 -19.09 6.19 17.36
CA LYS A 370 -18.95 5.54 18.67
C LYS A 370 -18.43 4.10 18.67
N TRP A 371 -17.47 3.68 17.83
CA TRP A 371 -16.75 2.42 18.14
C TRP A 371 -15.26 2.45 17.78
N ASN A 372 -14.44 2.14 18.79
CA ASN A 372 -12.99 2.00 18.72
C ASN A 372 -12.58 0.84 17.80
N TYR A 373 -11.52 1.08 17.03
CA TYR A 373 -10.75 0.06 16.33
C TYR A 373 -9.95 -0.78 17.33
N GLU A 374 -10.35 -2.03 17.53
CA GLU A 374 -9.41 -3.04 18.03
C GLU A 374 -9.45 -4.28 17.13
N ASN A 375 -8.35 -4.43 16.38
CA ASN A 375 -7.74 -5.67 15.88
C ASN A 375 -8.47 -6.47 14.79
N ILE A 376 -8.22 -6.12 13.53
CA ILE A 376 -8.09 -7.12 12.45
C ILE A 376 -6.62 -7.17 12.02
N THR A 377 -5.88 -8.09 12.63
CA THR A 377 -4.55 -8.52 12.19
C THR A 377 -4.74 -9.56 11.08
N THR A 378 -4.35 -9.24 9.84
CA THR A 378 -4.20 -10.26 8.78
C THR A 378 -2.72 -10.56 8.58
N SER A 379 -2.20 -11.58 9.29
CA SER A 379 -0.95 -12.24 8.92
C SER A 379 -1.28 -13.48 8.09
N GLY A 380 -1.06 -13.43 6.77
CA GLY A 380 -1.15 -14.62 5.93
C GLY A 380 -1.60 -14.31 4.51
N LYS A 381 -0.87 -14.88 3.54
CA LYS A 381 -1.12 -14.87 2.10
C LYS A 381 -2.60 -14.73 1.72
N VAL A 382 -2.89 -13.68 0.95
CA VAL A 382 -4.17 -13.53 0.23
C VAL A 382 -4.20 -14.52 -0.92
N THR A 383 -4.97 -15.58 -0.73
CA THR A 383 -5.50 -16.45 -1.78
C THR A 383 -6.93 -16.77 -1.36
N GLU A 384 -7.87 -16.53 -2.28
CA GLU A 384 -9.32 -16.78 -2.20
C GLU A 384 -10.19 -15.76 -1.44
N ILE A 385 -10.77 -14.84 -2.22
CA ILE A 385 -12.04 -14.18 -1.91
C ILE A 385 -13.15 -15.20 -2.20
N HIS A 386 -13.35 -16.16 -1.29
CA HIS A 386 -14.52 -17.04 -1.31
C HIS A 386 -15.54 -16.56 -0.27
N ASN A 387 -16.74 -16.27 -0.77
CA ASN A 387 -17.99 -16.10 -0.03
C ASN A 387 -18.07 -14.92 0.95
N ILE A 388 -18.52 -13.77 0.42
CA ILE A 388 -19.43 -12.90 1.18
C ILE A 388 -20.70 -13.71 1.41
N LYS A 389 -20.76 -14.48 2.51
CA LYS A 389 -22.03 -15.00 3.04
C LYS A 389 -22.89 -13.77 3.37
N THR A 390 -23.94 -13.61 2.58
CA THR A 390 -24.91 -12.52 2.48
C THR A 390 -25.69 -12.22 3.76
N LYS A 391 -25.03 -11.80 4.85
CA LYS A 391 -25.70 -11.30 6.06
C LYS A 391 -25.55 -9.80 6.31
N ASN A 392 -24.71 -9.10 5.56
CA ASN A 392 -24.64 -7.64 5.60
C ASN A 392 -25.53 -7.07 4.50
N LEU A 393 -26.83 -6.88 4.81
CA LEU A 393 -27.75 -6.11 3.98
C LEU A 393 -27.24 -4.67 3.87
N LEU A 394 -26.67 -4.36 2.71
CA LEU A 394 -26.18 -3.06 2.29
C LEU A 394 -27.24 -1.98 2.51
N TYR A 395 -26.80 -0.79 2.94
CA TYR A 395 -27.68 0.33 3.27
C TYR A 395 -28.14 1.04 1.99
N SER A 396 -28.94 0.34 1.18
CA SER A 396 -29.61 0.91 0.01
C SER A 396 -31.11 0.99 0.29
N LYS A 397 -31.71 2.12 -0.12
CA LYS A 397 -33.15 2.36 -0.02
C LYS A 397 -33.77 2.35 -1.41
N ASP A 398 -34.97 1.79 -1.50
CA ASP A 398 -35.77 1.92 -2.71
C ASP A 398 -36.38 3.32 -2.85
N VAL A 399 -37.11 3.56 -3.95
CA VAL A 399 -37.91 4.77 -4.20
C VAL A 399 -38.98 5.06 -3.13
N PHE A 400 -39.28 4.10 -2.25
CA PHE A 400 -40.21 4.23 -1.13
C PHE A 400 -39.49 4.47 0.21
N GLY A 401 -38.16 4.50 0.23
CA GLY A 401 -37.34 4.65 1.43
C GLY A 401 -37.14 3.38 2.25
N ASN A 402 -37.60 2.22 1.77
CA ASN A 402 -37.45 0.94 2.49
C ASN A 402 -36.07 0.33 2.25
N LYS A 403 -35.56 -0.38 3.27
CA LYS A 403 -34.31 -1.17 3.15
C LYS A 403 -34.50 -2.32 2.17
N LEU A 404 -33.62 -2.38 1.17
CA LEU A 404 -33.70 -3.33 0.08
C LEU A 404 -33.37 -4.77 0.50
N LYS A 405 -34.17 -5.72 0.01
CA LYS A 405 -33.97 -7.18 0.11
C LYS A 405 -33.83 -7.79 -1.29
N ASN A 406 -33.30 -9.02 -1.38
CA ASN A 406 -33.17 -9.74 -2.66
C ASN A 406 -34.56 -9.99 -3.26
N LYS A 407 -34.96 -9.14 -4.21
CA LYS A 407 -36.28 -9.04 -4.86
C LYS A 407 -37.42 -8.73 -3.87
N GLN A 408 -38.04 -7.56 -4.02
CA GLN A 408 -39.13 -7.10 -3.14
C GLN A 408 -40.26 -6.47 -3.96
N THR A 409 -41.51 -6.76 -3.59
CA THR A 409 -42.71 -6.14 -4.16
C THR A 409 -43.36 -5.23 -3.12
N LEU A 410 -43.73 -4.02 -3.53
CA LEU A 410 -44.33 -2.99 -2.69
C LEU A 410 -45.67 -2.56 -3.26
N LYS A 411 -46.66 -2.43 -2.39
CA LYS A 411 -48.01 -1.98 -2.72
C LYS A 411 -48.27 -0.63 -2.07
N THR A 412 -48.72 0.35 -2.85
CA THR A 412 -49.01 1.69 -2.34
C THR A 412 -50.09 2.37 -3.20
N PRO A 413 -50.98 3.19 -2.62
CA PRO A 413 -51.94 3.98 -3.39
C PRO A 413 -51.31 5.24 -4.00
N ASP A 414 -50.04 5.53 -3.66
CA ASP A 414 -49.29 6.66 -4.21
C ASP A 414 -48.82 6.33 -5.64
N GLN A 415 -49.06 7.24 -6.58
CA GLN A 415 -48.60 7.11 -7.96
C GLN A 415 -47.23 7.77 -8.12
N TYR A 416 -46.24 7.05 -8.64
CA TYR A 416 -44.88 7.55 -8.79
C TYR A 416 -44.58 8.05 -10.20
N PHE A 417 -43.77 9.09 -10.27
CA PHE A 417 -43.37 9.78 -11.50
C PHE A 417 -41.86 10.03 -11.48
N LEU A 418 -41.26 10.05 -12.67
CA LEU A 418 -39.94 10.60 -12.90
C LEU A 418 -40.06 12.05 -13.36
N TYR A 419 -39.13 12.90 -12.93
CA TYR A 419 -39.01 14.26 -13.43
C TYR A 419 -38.80 14.24 -14.95
N ASP A 420 -39.50 15.12 -15.67
CA ASP A 420 -39.47 15.22 -17.14
C ASP A 420 -40.06 14.04 -17.93
N GLU A 421 -40.60 13.02 -17.27
CA GLU A 421 -41.30 11.93 -17.96
C GLU A 421 -42.82 12.14 -17.90
N ALA A 422 -43.45 12.26 -19.07
CA ALA A 422 -44.91 12.37 -19.16
C ALA A 422 -45.59 11.05 -18.76
N GLN A 423 -46.57 11.15 -17.88
CA GLN A 423 -47.40 10.02 -17.46
C GLN A 423 -48.80 10.50 -17.12
N ASN A 424 -49.80 9.67 -17.41
CA ASN A 424 -51.18 9.98 -17.09
C ASN A 424 -51.44 9.85 -15.59
N LEU A 425 -52.22 10.78 -15.03
CA LEU A 425 -52.80 10.62 -13.70
C LEU A 425 -53.67 9.35 -13.63
N ASP A 426 -53.80 8.76 -12.46
CA ASP A 426 -54.70 7.61 -12.28
C ASP A 426 -56.16 8.06 -12.35
N LYS A 427 -56.97 7.28 -13.07
CA LYS A 427 -58.43 7.46 -13.15
C LYS A 427 -59.06 7.66 -11.77
N ASN A 428 -59.96 8.64 -11.63
CA ASN A 428 -60.66 8.86 -10.37
C ASN A 428 -61.47 7.62 -9.95
N GLU A 429 -61.30 7.24 -8.68
CA GLU A 429 -62.02 6.12 -8.04
C GLU A 429 -62.85 6.61 -6.84
N PHE A 430 -62.80 7.91 -6.52
CA PHE A 430 -63.61 8.49 -5.45
C PHE A 430 -65.02 8.84 -5.95
N SER A 431 -65.97 8.89 -5.04
CA SER A 431 -67.33 9.36 -5.28
C SER A 431 -67.77 10.37 -4.21
N LYS A 432 -68.65 11.31 -4.57
CA LYS A 432 -69.24 12.26 -3.63
C LYS A 432 -70.74 12.39 -3.95
N SER A 433 -71.58 12.09 -2.95
CA SER A 433 -73.04 12.11 -3.13
C SER A 433 -73.52 13.51 -3.57
N GLY A 434 -74.40 13.55 -4.56
CA GLY A 434 -74.95 14.81 -5.10
C GLY A 434 -73.93 15.67 -5.86
N SER A 435 -72.79 15.13 -6.28
CA SER A 435 -71.78 15.86 -7.04
C SER A 435 -71.12 15.01 -8.13
N THR A 436 -70.60 15.67 -9.15
CA THR A 436 -69.80 15.10 -10.24
C THR A 436 -68.33 15.50 -10.08
N PHE A 437 -67.42 14.57 -10.37
CA PHE A 437 -65.98 14.84 -10.33
C PHE A 437 -65.61 15.82 -11.45
N ALA A 438 -65.09 16.98 -11.09
CA ALA A 438 -64.73 18.05 -12.01
C ALA A 438 -63.26 17.98 -12.45
N GLY A 439 -62.39 17.34 -11.66
CA GLY A 439 -60.96 17.24 -11.92
C GLY A 439 -60.14 17.21 -10.63
N TRP A 440 -58.82 17.17 -10.78
CA TRP A 440 -57.83 17.29 -9.71
C TRP A 440 -57.36 18.73 -9.57
N ASN A 441 -57.00 19.17 -8.37
CA ASN A 441 -56.37 20.47 -8.15
C ASN A 441 -55.20 20.36 -7.16
N THR A 442 -54.15 21.19 -7.32
CA THR A 442 -53.02 21.20 -6.39
C THR A 442 -53.32 21.81 -5.01
N LYS A 443 -54.50 22.44 -4.85
CA LYS A 443 -55.00 22.95 -3.57
C LYS A 443 -56.43 22.45 -3.31
N ALA A 444 -56.76 22.26 -2.03
CA ALA A 444 -58.06 21.73 -1.61
C ALA A 444 -59.22 22.67 -1.97
N ASP A 445 -59.00 23.98 -1.93
CA ASP A 445 -59.97 25.03 -2.23
C ASP A 445 -60.17 25.30 -3.73
N GLY A 446 -59.45 24.60 -4.60
CA GLY A 446 -59.52 24.79 -6.06
C GLY A 446 -58.71 25.97 -6.60
N SER A 447 -58.02 26.75 -5.75
CA SER A 447 -57.22 27.91 -6.19
C SER A 447 -55.85 27.55 -6.76
N GLY A 448 -55.54 26.25 -6.86
CA GLY A 448 -54.31 25.73 -7.44
C GLY A 448 -54.45 25.44 -8.93
N THR A 449 -53.50 24.69 -9.46
CA THR A 449 -53.51 24.22 -10.86
C THR A 449 -54.47 23.04 -10.99
N SER A 450 -55.39 23.12 -11.95
CA SER A 450 -56.37 22.08 -12.23
C SER A 450 -55.90 21.11 -13.32
N TYR A 451 -56.23 19.83 -13.15
CA TYR A 451 -55.97 18.77 -14.12
C TYR A 451 -57.23 17.93 -14.33
N LYS A 452 -57.47 17.47 -15.55
CA LYS A 452 -58.56 16.55 -15.90
C LYS A 452 -58.26 15.15 -15.38
N ASP A 453 -59.30 14.31 -15.36
CA ASP A 453 -59.11 12.89 -15.08
C ASP A 453 -58.22 12.25 -16.15
N CYS A 454 -57.30 11.37 -15.73
CA CYS A 454 -56.30 10.73 -16.59
C CYS A 454 -55.39 11.68 -17.40
N GLU A 455 -55.29 12.96 -17.05
CA GLU A 455 -54.46 13.92 -17.79
C GLU A 455 -52.98 13.52 -17.78
N SER A 456 -52.29 13.70 -18.92
CA SER A 456 -50.85 13.48 -19.03
C SER A 456 -50.10 14.65 -18.42
N VAL A 457 -49.32 14.39 -17.37
CA VAL A 457 -48.59 15.41 -16.61
C VAL A 457 -47.11 15.05 -16.49
N SER A 458 -46.26 16.06 -16.29
CA SER A 458 -44.83 15.91 -16.02
C SER A 458 -44.33 17.06 -15.15
N LYS A 459 -43.11 16.93 -14.59
CA LYS A 459 -42.40 18.00 -13.84
C LYS A 459 -43.17 18.59 -12.65
N LEU A 460 -44.06 17.83 -12.01
CA LEU A 460 -44.86 18.34 -10.89
C LEU A 460 -44.04 18.55 -9.60
N SER A 461 -42.85 17.95 -9.49
CA SER A 461 -41.89 18.25 -8.42
C SER A 461 -40.46 18.00 -8.87
N SER A 462 -39.55 18.92 -8.58
CA SER A 462 -38.10 18.78 -8.78
C SER A 462 -37.35 18.26 -7.53
N LYS A 463 -38.09 18.01 -6.44
CA LYS A 463 -37.54 17.50 -5.17
C LYS A 463 -37.49 15.97 -5.21
N ASP A 464 -36.32 15.41 -4.92
CA ASP A 464 -36.15 13.95 -4.84
C ASP A 464 -37.01 13.34 -3.72
N GLY A 465 -37.78 12.31 -4.04
CA GLY A 465 -38.78 11.73 -3.14
C GLY A 465 -39.92 12.68 -2.77
N GLY A 466 -40.10 13.77 -3.53
CA GLY A 466 -41.11 14.80 -3.29
C GLY A 466 -42.54 14.24 -3.26
N THR A 467 -43.44 14.91 -2.54
CA THR A 467 -44.87 14.56 -2.50
C THR A 467 -45.70 15.71 -3.05
N VAL A 468 -46.41 15.43 -4.14
CA VAL A 468 -47.44 16.33 -4.69
C VAL A 468 -48.79 15.82 -4.22
N ARG A 469 -49.63 16.70 -3.65
CA ARG A 469 -51.00 16.34 -3.27
C ARG A 469 -51.96 16.89 -4.32
N LEU A 470 -52.84 16.02 -4.82
CA LEU A 470 -53.93 16.39 -5.70
C LEU A 470 -55.26 16.17 -4.99
N TYR A 471 -56.10 17.19 -5.01
CA TYR A 471 -57.39 17.23 -4.33
C TYR A 471 -58.50 17.11 -5.37
N ALA A 472 -59.41 16.16 -5.17
CA ALA A 472 -60.58 16.05 -6.03
C ALA A 472 -61.43 17.32 -5.94
N GLN A 473 -61.85 17.84 -7.07
CA GLN A 473 -62.79 18.95 -7.17
C GLN A 473 -64.13 18.39 -7.62
N TRP A 474 -65.20 18.92 -7.04
CA TRP A 474 -66.55 18.39 -7.16
C TRP A 474 -67.49 19.50 -7.58
N LYS A 475 -68.32 19.25 -8.60
CA LYS A 475 -69.41 20.14 -9.01
C LYS A 475 -70.73 19.57 -8.51
N ALA A 476 -71.54 20.38 -7.82
CA ALA A 476 -72.88 19.95 -7.41
C ALA A 476 -73.73 19.61 -8.66
N ASN A 477 -74.52 18.55 -8.55
CA ASN A 477 -75.35 18.04 -9.64
C ASN A 477 -76.60 18.87 -9.89
#